data_AF-A0AAV7UK51-F1
#
_entry.id   AF-A0AAV7UK51-F1
#
_cell.length_a   1.000
_cell.length_b   1.000
_cell.length_c   1.000
_cell.angle_alpha   90.00
_cell.angle_beta   90.00
_cell.angle_gamma   90.00
#
_symmetry.space_group_name_H-M   'P 1'
#
loop_
_entity.id
_entity.type
_entity.pdbx_description
1 polymer ?
#
loop_
_entity_poly.entity_id
_entity_poly.type
_entity_poly.pdbx_seq_one_letter_code
_entity_poly.pdbx_strand_id
1 'polypeptide(L)'
;GLREHNIIQRYRLNWQAIQQLLRNIEQQLAPTLVTPRTIPTETKLLAVLHMLASGSFQTTGALVGGISQPSFSAFLPKVLDAIIRLTPRHICFPNTLQ
;
A
#
# COMPACT_ATOMS: atom_id res chain seq x y z
N GLY A 1 -2.64 7.53 -18.37
CA GLY A 1 -2.86 7.28 -16.92
C GLY A 1 -4.13 6.46 -16.73
N LEU A 2 -4.19 5.65 -15.68
CA LEU A 2 -5.39 4.88 -15.34
C LEU A 2 -6.51 5.85 -14.91
N ARG A 3 -7.73 5.70 -15.44
CA ARG A 3 -8.89 6.52 -15.01
C ARG A 3 -9.25 6.21 -13.55
N GLU A 4 -9.84 7.17 -12.84
CA GLU A 4 -10.16 7.03 -11.40
C GLU A 4 -10.99 5.79 -11.07
N HIS A 5 -12.02 5.48 -11.87
CA HIS A 5 -12.83 4.28 -11.66
C HIS A 5 -11.99 2.99 -11.67
N ASN A 6 -10.98 2.90 -12.53
CA ASN A 6 -10.08 1.74 -12.59
C ASN A 6 -9.18 1.68 -11.34
N ILE A 7 -8.76 2.83 -10.81
CA ILE A 7 -7.96 2.91 -9.58
C ILE A 7 -8.79 2.37 -8.41
N ILE A 8 -10.03 2.84 -8.27
CA ILE A 8 -10.95 2.40 -7.22
C ILE A 8 -11.26 0.91 -7.35
N GLN A 9 -11.55 0.41 -8.55
CA GLN A 9 -11.80 -1.02 -8.77
C GLN A 9 -10.59 -1.88 -8.37
N ARG A 10 -9.38 -1.38 -8.61
CA ARG A 10 -8.13 -2.11 -8.47
C ARG A 10 -7.52 -2.09 -7.08
N TYR A 11 -7.70 -0.99 -6.35
CA TYR A 11 -7.07 -0.74 -5.05
C TYR A 11 -8.07 -0.48 -3.93
N ARG A 12 -9.37 -0.38 -4.24
CA ARG A 12 -10.47 -0.02 -3.31
C ARG A 12 -10.31 1.34 -2.64
N LEU A 13 -9.41 2.17 -3.17
CA LEU A 13 -9.14 3.54 -2.75
C LEU A 13 -9.10 4.44 -3.99
N ASN A 14 -9.49 5.70 -3.84
CA ASN A 14 -9.28 6.70 -4.87
C ASN A 14 -7.80 7.16 -4.89
N TRP A 15 -7.41 7.87 -5.94
CA TRP A 15 -6.02 8.30 -6.13
C TRP A 15 -5.53 9.20 -4.99
N GLN A 16 -6.38 10.12 -4.51
CA GLN A 16 -6.04 11.04 -3.44
C GLN A 16 -5.75 10.31 -2.13
N ALA A 17 -6.56 9.31 -1.78
CA ALA A 17 -6.36 8.48 -0.59
C ALA A 17 -5.05 7.68 -0.67
N ILE A 18 -4.72 7.12 -1.84
CA ILE A 18 -3.44 6.44 -2.07
C ILE A 18 -2.27 7.39 -1.86
N GLN A 19 -2.34 8.61 -2.41
CA GLN A 19 -1.30 9.64 -2.26
C GLN A 19 -1.16 10.14 -0.82
N GLN A 20 -2.26 10.27 -0.08
CA GLN A 20 -2.23 10.60 1.35
C GLN A 20 -1.58 9.49 2.16
N LEU A 21 -1.98 8.24 1.89
CA LEU A 21 -1.44 7.08 2.59
C LEU A 21 0.05 6.90 2.31
N LEU A 22 0.49 7.10 1.06
CA LEU A 22 1.90 7.09 0.67
C LEU A 22 2.71 8.11 1.49
N ARG A 23 2.28 9.37 1.52
CA ARG A 23 2.95 10.43 2.31
C ARG A 23 3.05 10.09 3.80
N ASN A 24 2.03 9.44 4.35
CA ASN A 24 2.00 9.08 5.77
C ASN A 24 2.95 7.93 6.13
N ILE A 25 3.25 7.02 5.19
CA ILE A 25 4.07 5.83 5.45
C ILE A 25 5.49 5.93 4.89
N GLU A 26 5.76 6.90 4.00
CA GLU A 26 7.01 6.98 3.24
C GLU A 26 8.26 7.01 4.14
N GLN A 27 8.22 7.78 5.21
CA GLN A 27 9.32 7.89 6.19
C GLN A 27 9.62 6.58 6.92
N GLN A 28 8.60 5.72 7.12
CA GLN A 28 8.76 4.43 7.80
C GLN A 28 9.30 3.33 6.87
N LEU A 29 9.06 3.47 5.57
CA LEU A 29 9.42 2.49 4.55
C LEU A 29 10.63 2.88 3.71
N ALA A 30 11.16 4.08 3.93
CA ALA A 30 12.36 4.57 3.28
C ALA A 30 13.52 3.58 3.52
N PRO A 31 14.20 3.13 2.45
CA PRO A 31 15.31 2.21 2.58
C PRO A 31 16.49 2.92 3.25
N THR A 32 17.25 2.19 4.09
CA THR A 32 18.47 2.71 4.71
C THR A 32 19.52 3.14 3.68
N LEU A 33 19.55 2.48 2.51
CA LEU A 33 20.31 2.90 1.34
C LEU A 33 19.45 2.84 0.07
N VAL A 34 19.49 3.91 -0.72
CA VAL A 34 18.84 3.96 -2.04
C VAL A 34 19.78 3.29 -3.05
N THR A 35 19.35 2.16 -3.61
CA THR A 35 20.07 1.47 -4.68
C THR A 35 19.17 1.34 -5.90
N PRO A 36 19.72 1.18 -7.12
CA PRO A 36 18.91 0.97 -8.34
C PRO A 36 18.01 -0.27 -8.28
N ARG A 37 18.30 -1.23 -7.40
CA ARG A 37 17.51 -2.46 -7.19
C ARG A 37 16.47 -2.32 -6.09
N THR A 38 16.45 -1.20 -5.36
CA THR A 38 15.51 -1.02 -4.26
C THR A 38 14.11 -0.79 -4.81
N ILE A 39 13.17 -1.64 -4.41
CA ILE A 39 11.75 -1.47 -4.78
C ILE A 39 11.23 -0.15 -4.17
N PRO A 40 10.70 0.78 -4.96
CA PRO A 40 10.17 2.05 -4.48
C PRO A 40 9.03 1.86 -3.48
N THR A 41 8.90 2.78 -2.52
CA THR A 41 7.83 2.72 -1.50
C THR A 41 6.43 2.75 -2.12
N GLU A 42 6.22 3.58 -3.15
CA GLU A 42 4.97 3.61 -3.92
C GLU A 42 4.65 2.24 -4.52
N THR A 43 5.63 1.58 -5.15
CA THR A 43 5.45 0.26 -5.75
C THR A 43 5.10 -0.79 -4.69
N LYS A 44 5.79 -0.78 -3.54
CA LYS A 44 5.47 -1.66 -2.40
C LYS A 44 4.03 -1.44 -1.92
N LEU A 45 3.63 -0.17 -1.77
CA LEU A 45 2.30 0.19 -1.31
C LEU A 45 1.23 -0.31 -2.29
N LEU A 46 1.36 0.02 -3.57
CA LEU A 46 0.39 -0.39 -4.60
C LEU A 46 0.30 -1.92 -4.71
N ALA A 47 1.41 -2.63 -4.54
CA ALA A 47 1.43 -4.09 -4.51
C ALA A 47 0.60 -4.65 -3.35
N VAL A 48 0.78 -4.09 -2.14
CA VAL A 48 0.04 -4.53 -0.95
C VAL A 48 -1.43 -4.16 -1.04
N LEU A 49 -1.77 -2.94 -1.48
CA LEU A 49 -3.16 -2.54 -1.69
C LEU A 49 -3.87 -3.44 -2.70
N HIS A 50 -3.17 -3.81 -3.78
CA HIS A 50 -3.73 -4.74 -4.76
C HIS A 50 -3.95 -6.14 -4.18
N MET A 51 -3.01 -6.66 -3.38
CA MET A 51 -3.15 -7.94 -2.69
C MET A 51 -4.35 -7.92 -1.73
N LEU A 52 -4.51 -6.85 -0.94
CA LEU A 52 -5.63 -6.66 -0.02
C LEU A 52 -6.98 -6.56 -0.77
N ALA A 53 -7.01 -5.84 -1.89
CA ALA A 53 -8.20 -5.64 -2.70
C ALA A 53 -8.67 -6.89 -3.46
N SER A 54 -7.71 -7.74 -3.88
CA SER A 54 -7.97 -8.95 -4.68
C SER A 54 -8.02 -10.25 -3.85
N GLY A 55 -7.45 -10.24 -2.65
CA GLY A 55 -7.31 -11.41 -1.79
C GLY A 55 -6.29 -12.45 -2.28
N SER A 56 -5.47 -12.15 -3.30
CA SER A 56 -4.55 -13.12 -3.91
C SER A 56 -3.16 -12.57 -4.18
N PHE A 57 -2.15 -13.34 -3.76
CA PHE A 57 -0.73 -13.08 -4.01
C PHE A 57 -0.33 -13.29 -5.49
N GLN A 58 -1.00 -14.21 -6.19
CA GLN A 58 -0.67 -14.56 -7.57
C GLN A 58 -0.95 -13.39 -8.52
N THR A 59 -2.06 -12.67 -8.28
CA THR A 59 -2.42 -11.47 -9.04
C THR A 59 -1.40 -10.35 -8.82
N THR A 60 -0.89 -10.19 -7.60
CA THR A 60 0.10 -9.16 -7.27
C THR A 60 1.43 -9.35 -8.01
N GLY A 61 1.91 -10.59 -8.16
CA GLY A 61 3.11 -10.89 -8.94
C GLY A 61 2.95 -10.53 -10.42
N ALA A 62 1.80 -10.83 -11.02
CA ALA A 62 1.50 -10.52 -12.41
C ALA A 62 1.31 -9.01 -12.66
N LEU A 63 0.75 -8.29 -11.69
CA LEU A 63 0.33 -6.91 -11.86
C LEU A 63 1.34 -5.85 -11.45
N VAL A 64 2.28 -6.19 -10.59
CA VAL A 64 3.39 -5.31 -10.21
C VAL A 64 4.65 -5.65 -11.01
N GLY A 65 4.51 -6.49 -12.05
CA GLY A 65 5.38 -6.51 -13.22
C GLY A 65 6.87 -6.73 -12.93
N GLY A 66 7.22 -7.63 -12.00
CA GLY A 66 8.62 -7.97 -11.75
C GLY A 66 9.02 -8.13 -10.28
N ILE A 67 8.08 -7.98 -9.35
CA ILE A 67 8.35 -8.28 -7.93
C ILE A 67 8.24 -9.80 -7.72
N SER A 68 9.35 -10.41 -7.30
CA SER A 68 9.35 -11.81 -6.90
C SER A 68 8.52 -12.03 -5.63
N GLN A 69 7.91 -13.21 -5.48
CA GLN A 69 7.16 -13.56 -4.27
C GLN A 69 8.02 -13.39 -2.98
N PRO A 70 9.29 -13.83 -2.91
CA PRO A 70 10.13 -13.59 -1.74
C PRO A 70 10.31 -12.10 -1.41
N SER A 71 10.54 -11.26 -2.42
CA SER A 71 10.66 -9.82 -2.23
C SER A 71 9.35 -9.22 -1.69
N PHE A 72 8.21 -9.64 -2.22
CA PHE A 72 6.89 -9.22 -1.76
C PHE A 72 6.66 -9.61 -0.29
N SER A 73 6.88 -10.88 0.05
CA SER A 73 6.76 -11.38 1.42
C SER A 73 7.66 -10.64 2.40
N ALA A 74 8.85 -10.18 1.97
CA ALA A 74 9.78 -9.45 2.82
C ALA A 74 9.31 -8.02 3.18
N PHE A 75 8.60 -7.33 2.29
CA PHE A 75 8.11 -5.96 2.57
C PHE A 75 6.64 -5.89 2.99
N LEU A 76 5.83 -6.91 2.69
CA LEU A 76 4.41 -6.96 3.07
C LEU A 76 4.16 -6.61 4.55
N PRO A 77 4.80 -7.27 5.54
CA PRO A 77 4.53 -6.97 6.95
C PRO A 77 4.92 -5.53 7.32
N LYS A 78 5.96 -4.97 6.69
CA LYS A 78 6.40 -3.59 6.94
C LYS A 78 5.36 -2.57 6.45
N VAL A 79 4.79 -2.80 5.27
CA VAL A 79 3.72 -1.95 4.72
C VAL A 79 2.46 -2.07 5.57
N LEU A 80 2.06 -3.29 5.95
CA LEU A 80 0.87 -3.52 6.78
C LEU A 80 1.01 -2.84 8.15
N ASP A 81 2.16 -3.01 8.80
CA ASP A 81 2.43 -2.37 10.09
C ASP A 81 2.36 -0.83 9.99
N ALA A 82 2.94 -0.24 8.95
CA ALA A 82 2.85 1.20 8.70
C ALA A 82 1.39 1.67 8.52
N ILE A 83 0.57 0.90 7.78
CA ILE A 83 -0.87 1.21 7.60
C ILE A 83 -1.63 1.06 8.93
N ILE A 84 -1.40 -0.01 9.67
CA ILE A 84 -2.08 -0.29 10.95
C ILE A 84 -1.80 0.81 11.97
N ARG A 85 -0.59 1.36 12.01
CA ARG A 85 -0.25 2.50 12.89
C ARG A 85 -1.06 3.77 12.59
N LEU A 86 -1.64 3.90 11.40
CA LEU A 86 -2.54 5.00 11.06
C LEU A 86 -3.98 4.78 11.55
N THR A 87 -4.34 3.56 11.97
CA THR A 87 -5.69 3.19 12.41
C THR A 87 -6.29 4.17 13.43
N PRO A 88 -5.59 4.59 14.50
CA PRO A 88 -6.16 5.50 15.49
C PRO A 88 -6.56 6.87 14.93
N ARG A 89 -6.01 7.28 13.78
CA ARG A 89 -6.33 8.56 13.11
C ARG A 89 -7.54 8.48 12.19
N HIS A 90 -7.93 7.26 11.78
CA HIS A 90 -8.96 7.04 10.76
C HIS A 90 -10.12 6.18 11.24
N ILE A 91 -9.92 5.38 12.29
CA ILE A 91 -10.95 4.57 12.93
C ILE A 91 -11.14 5.11 14.35
N CYS A 92 -12.20 5.89 14.52
CA CYS A 92 -12.67 6.33 15.83
C CYS A 92 -14.12 5.87 15.97
N PHE A 93 -14.48 5.39 17.15
CA PHE A 93 -15.91 5.23 17.44
C PHE A 93 -16.56 6.61 17.43
N PRO A 94 -17.80 6.75 16.92
CA PRO A 94 -18.53 7.99 17.07
C PRO A 94 -18.63 8.27 18.57
N ASN A 95 -18.02 9.36 19.04
CA ASN A 95 -18.21 9.82 20.40
C ASN A 95 -19.70 10.15 20.54
N THR A 96 -20.44 9.30 21.25
CA THR A 96 -21.77 9.62 21.76
C THR A 96 -21.62 10.71 22.82
N LEU A 97 -21.43 11.94 22.37
CA LEU A 97 -21.72 13.13 23.15
C LEU A 97 -22.91 13.79 22.44
N GLN A 98 -24.09 13.26 22.75
CA GLN A 98 -25.35 14.02 22.70
C GLN A 98 -25.59 14.58 24.09
#